data_AF-A0A430RP58-F1
#
_entry.id   AF-A0A430RP58-F1
#
_cell.length_a   1.000
_cell.length_b   1.000
_cell.length_c   1.000
_cell.angle_alpha   90.00
_cell.angle_beta   90.00
_cell.angle_gamma   90.00
#
_symmetry.space_group_name_H-M   'P 1'
#
loop_
_entity.id
_entity.type
_entity.pdbx_description
1 polymer ?
#
loop_
_entity_poly.entity_id
_entity_poly.type
_entity_poly.pdbx_seq_one_letter_code
_entity_poly.pdbx_strand_id
1 'polypeptide(L)'
;TSRTCHACGQVRKANRVHRGLYRCSCGWTAQADVNAALNIYEWAFHVSPVKGSSGRVARPVVLSFRLGWHTVRHGRSPYLGEPKRKECLRAS
;
A
#
# COMPACT_ATOMS: atom_id res chain seq x y z
N THR A 1 18.09 -4.97 -21.72
CA THR A 1 17.20 -5.54 -20.68
C THR A 1 17.94 -5.61 -19.35
N SER A 2 17.27 -5.39 -18.22
CA SER A 2 17.92 -5.18 -16.90
C SER A 2 18.91 -6.31 -16.53
N ARG A 3 20.14 -5.92 -16.19
CA ARG A 3 21.19 -6.78 -15.61
C ARG A 3 21.18 -6.75 -14.08
N THR A 4 20.52 -5.76 -13.50
CA THR A 4 20.44 -5.52 -12.06
C THR A 4 19.39 -6.42 -11.44
N CYS A 5 19.73 -7.11 -10.36
CA CYS A 5 18.77 -7.90 -9.60
C CYS A 5 17.89 -6.97 -8.78
N HIS A 6 16.57 -7.05 -8.95
CA HIS A 6 15.64 -6.23 -8.17
C HIS A 6 15.68 -6.55 -6.66
N ALA A 7 15.94 -7.80 -6.29
CA ALA A 7 15.97 -8.20 -4.88
C ALA A 7 17.21 -7.69 -4.12
N CYS A 8 18.41 -7.92 -4.66
CA CYS A 8 19.67 -7.63 -3.97
C CYS A 8 20.51 -6.49 -4.57
N GLY A 9 20.10 -5.94 -5.71
CA GLY A 9 20.82 -4.84 -6.39
C GLY A 9 22.07 -5.27 -7.17
N GLN A 10 22.53 -6.53 -7.09
CA GLN A 10 23.74 -6.95 -7.78
C GLN A 10 23.57 -6.92 -9.31
N VAL A 11 24.56 -6.35 -10.01
CA VAL A 11 24.60 -6.32 -11.47
C VAL A 11 25.51 -7.44 -11.98
N ARG A 12 24.94 -8.44 -12.66
CA ARG A 12 25.73 -9.52 -13.29
C ARG A 12 25.16 -9.87 -14.65
N LYS A 13 26.03 -10.07 -15.64
CA LYS A 13 25.59 -10.47 -17.00
C LYS A 13 24.94 -11.86 -16.99
N ALA A 14 25.47 -12.76 -16.15
CA ALA A 14 24.99 -14.13 -16.00
C ALA A 14 23.60 -14.26 -15.35
N ASN A 15 23.05 -13.19 -14.74
CA ASN A 15 21.75 -13.27 -14.09
C ASN A 15 20.59 -13.50 -15.10
N ARG A 16 20.75 -13.05 -16.35
CA ARG A 16 19.81 -13.34 -17.43
C ARG A 16 20.29 -14.59 -18.15
N VAL A 17 19.64 -15.73 -17.87
CA VAL A 17 20.07 -17.04 -18.36
C VAL A 17 19.71 -17.20 -19.85
N HIS A 18 18.44 -16.95 -20.19
CA HIS A 18 17.96 -16.90 -21.58
C HIS A 18 16.80 -15.92 -21.70
N ARG A 19 16.20 -15.80 -22.89
CA ARG A 19 14.97 -15.02 -23.07
C ARG A 19 13.89 -15.58 -22.14
N GLY A 20 13.42 -14.75 -21.21
CA GLY A 20 12.38 -15.11 -20.26
C GLY A 20 12.83 -15.78 -18.95
N LEU A 21 14.11 -16.01 -18.72
CA LEU A 21 14.59 -16.49 -17.41
C LEU A 21 15.62 -15.56 -16.81
N TYR A 22 15.29 -15.05 -15.62
CA TYR A 22 16.20 -14.32 -14.76
C TYR A 22 16.40 -15.10 -13.46
N ARG A 23 17.65 -15.37 -13.11
CA ARG A 23 18.04 -16.07 -11.88
C ARG A 23 19.28 -15.41 -11.29
N CYS A 24 19.19 -15.00 -10.03
CA CYS A 24 20.31 -14.46 -9.29
C CYS A 24 20.79 -15.44 -8.22
N SER A 25 22.07 -15.37 -7.87
CA SER A 25 22.66 -16.18 -6.79
C SER A 25 22.08 -15.87 -5.40
N CYS A 26 21.37 -14.74 -5.24
CA CYS A 26 20.67 -14.42 -4.00
C CYS A 26 19.35 -15.20 -3.81
N GLY A 27 18.97 -16.06 -4.77
CA GLY A 27 17.72 -16.83 -4.75
C GLY A 27 16.58 -16.19 -5.55
N TRP A 28 16.70 -14.93 -5.97
CA TRP A 28 15.69 -14.29 -6.81
C TRP A 28 15.57 -14.95 -8.18
N THR A 29 14.39 -15.45 -8.50
CA THR A 29 14.06 -16.06 -9.79
C THR A 29 12.75 -15.48 -10.29
N ALA A 30 12.75 -14.98 -11.52
CA ALA A 30 11.58 -14.37 -12.14
C ALA A 30 11.69 -14.41 -13.67
N GLN A 31 10.60 -14.05 -14.34
CA GLN A 31 10.66 -13.64 -15.74
C GLN A 31 11.58 -12.42 -15.89
N ALA A 32 12.41 -12.42 -16.93
CA ALA A 32 13.43 -11.40 -17.07
C ALA A 32 12.84 -10.01 -17.40
N ASP A 33 11.66 -9.97 -18.01
CA ASP A 33 10.92 -8.74 -18.27
C ASP A 33 10.18 -8.26 -17.01
N VAL A 34 9.74 -9.18 -16.13
CA VAL A 34 9.23 -8.84 -14.79
C VAL A 34 10.34 -8.20 -13.95
N ASN A 35 11.55 -8.76 -13.92
CA ASN A 35 12.68 -8.14 -13.23
C ASN A 35 12.99 -6.74 -13.79
N ALA A 36 12.89 -6.54 -15.11
CA ALA A 36 13.08 -5.24 -15.72
C ALA A 36 11.98 -4.23 -15.31
N ALA A 37 10.71 -4.63 -15.37
CA ALA A 37 9.57 -3.80 -14.98
C ALA A 37 9.67 -3.37 -13.51
N LEU A 38 10.07 -4.27 -12.62
CA LEU A 38 10.26 -3.99 -11.19
C LEU A 38 11.37 -2.94 -10.95
N ASN A 39 12.49 -3.04 -11.65
CA ASN A 39 13.55 -2.03 -11.56
C ASN A 39 13.09 -0.66 -12.07
N ILE A 40 12.33 -0.63 -13.18
CA ILE A 40 11.77 0.62 -13.74
C ILE A 40 10.79 1.25 -12.74
N TYR A 41 9.91 0.43 -12.16
CA TYR A 41 8.93 0.88 -11.17
C TYR A 41 9.62 1.48 -9.94
N GLU A 42 10.58 0.77 -9.34
CA GLU A 42 11.28 1.24 -8.15
C GLU A 42 12.11 2.50 -8.45
N TRP A 43 12.71 2.62 -9.63
CA TRP A 43 13.40 3.84 -10.06
C TRP A 43 12.44 5.03 -10.24
N ALA A 44 11.26 4.80 -10.83
CA ALA A 44 10.29 5.87 -11.08
C ALA A 44 9.59 6.36 -9.80
N PHE A 45 9.18 5.44 -8.93
CA PHE A 45 8.33 5.74 -7.77
C PHE A 45 9.10 5.76 -6.44
N HIS A 46 10.39 5.39 -6.44
CA HIS A 46 11.22 5.29 -5.23
C HIS A 46 10.61 4.39 -4.14
N VAL A 47 9.77 3.43 -4.55
CA VAL A 47 9.14 2.43 -3.68
C VAL A 47 9.23 1.06 -4.33
N SER A 48 9.53 0.04 -3.53
CA SER A 48 9.56 -1.33 -4.02
C SER A 48 8.14 -1.92 -4.00
N PRO A 49 7.64 -2.45 -5.13
CA PRO A 49 6.30 -3.04 -5.19
C PRO A 49 6.24 -4.44 -4.56
N VAL A 50 7.39 -5.09 -4.36
CA VAL A 50 7.49 -6.44 -3.77
C VAL A 50 7.96 -6.43 -2.31
N LYS A 51 8.64 -5.36 -1.87
CA LYS A 51 8.89 -5.16 -0.44
C LYS A 51 7.69 -4.44 0.13
N GLY A 52 6.86 -5.16 0.89
CA GLY A 52 5.77 -4.54 1.63
C GLY A 52 6.31 -3.40 2.49
N SER A 53 5.74 -2.20 2.37
CA SER A 53 6.07 -1.14 3.31
C SER A 53 5.44 -1.50 4.66
N SER A 54 6.18 -1.35 5.74
CA SER A 54 5.61 -1.36 7.10
C SER A 54 4.97 -0.01 7.43
N GLY A 55 4.53 0.75 6.41
CA GLY A 55 3.96 2.08 6.60
C GLY A 55 2.88 2.03 7.67
N ARG A 56 2.89 3.00 8.59
CA ARG A 56 1.78 3.19 9.53
C ARG A 56 0.57 3.63 8.72
N VAL A 57 -0.14 2.66 8.15
CA VAL A 57 -1.48 2.89 7.62
C VAL A 57 -2.33 3.45 8.75
N ALA A 58 -3.27 4.35 8.43
CA ALA A 58 -4.23 4.83 9.41
C ALA A 58 -4.82 3.62 10.15
N ARG A 59 -4.83 3.65 11.49
CA ARG A 59 -5.42 2.55 12.29
C ARG A 59 -6.84 2.34 11.77
N PRO A 60 -7.22 1.10 11.41
CA PRO A 60 -8.57 0.85 10.95
C PRO A 60 -9.54 1.28 12.05
N VAL A 61 -10.47 2.18 11.71
CA VAL A 61 -11.56 2.58 12.59
C VAL A 61 -12.79 1.79 12.15
N VAL A 62 -13.36 1.02 13.06
CA VAL A 62 -14.65 0.37 12.83
C VAL A 62 -15.74 1.43 12.95
N LEU A 63 -16.35 1.79 11.83
CA LEU A 63 -17.56 2.60 11.82
C LEU A 63 -18.78 1.67 11.83
N SER A 64 -19.41 1.51 12.99
CA SER A 64 -20.69 0.82 13.08
C SER A 64 -21.77 1.72 12.48
N PHE A 65 -22.14 1.48 11.22
CA PHE A 65 -23.27 2.16 10.59
C PHE A 65 -24.56 1.69 11.27
N ARG A 66 -25.13 2.52 12.14
CA ARG A 66 -26.54 2.39 12.49
C ARG A 66 -27.35 2.85 11.29
N LEU A 67 -28.06 1.91 10.65
CA LEU A 67 -29.07 2.20 9.64
C LEU A 67 -30.09 3.18 10.27
N GLY A 68 -30.00 4.46 9.90
CA GLY A 68 -30.81 5.55 10.48
C GLY A 68 -30.07 6.86 10.72
N TRP A 69 -28.73 6.91 10.62
CA TRP A 69 -27.96 8.14 10.78
C TRP A 69 -27.24 8.52 9.49
N HIS A 70 -27.86 9.38 8.68
CA HIS A 70 -27.16 10.09 7.61
C HIS A 70 -26.29 11.17 8.25
N THR A 71 -25.07 10.84 8.68
CA THR A 71 -24.12 11.87 9.13
C THR A 71 -23.56 12.59 7.92
N VAL A 72 -24.32 13.56 7.38
CA VAL A 72 -23.71 14.62 6.57
C VAL A 72 -22.87 15.43 7.55
N ARG A 73 -21.54 15.34 7.44
CA ARG A 73 -20.65 16.23 8.18
C ARG A 73 -20.76 17.62 7.57
N HIS A 74 -21.73 18.39 8.03
CA HIS A 74 -21.69 19.83 7.85
C HIS A 74 -20.44 20.33 8.58
N GLY A 75 -19.49 20.91 7.83
CA GLY A 75 -18.44 21.72 8.41
C GLY A 75 -19.08 22.71 9.38
N ARG A 76 -18.44 22.93 10.53
CA ARG A 76 -18.94 23.72 11.66
C ARG A 76 -19.53 25.05 11.18
N SER A 77 -20.84 25.07 10.95
CA SER A 77 -21.55 26.29 10.57
C SER A 77 -21.69 27.13 11.83
N PRO A 78 -21.21 28.39 11.85
CA PRO A 78 -21.32 29.24 13.04
C PRO A 78 -22.77 29.59 13.40
N TYR A 79 -23.76 29.17 12.61
CA TYR A 79 -25.17 29.51 12.77
C TYR A 79 -26.07 28.34 13.22
N LEU A 80 -25.56 27.13 13.41
CA LEU A 80 -26.33 26.01 13.97
C LEU A 80 -25.85 25.66 15.37
N GLY A 81 -26.72 25.90 16.35
CA GLY A 81 -26.50 25.54 17.74
C GLY A 81 -26.22 24.04 17.92
N GLU A 82 -25.38 23.72 18.90
CA GLU A 82 -25.00 22.36 19.29
C GLU A 82 -26.25 21.47 19.44
N PRO A 83 -26.37 20.34 18.71
CA PRO A 83 -27.46 19.40 18.95
C PRO A 83 -27.28 18.79 20.35
N LYS A 84 -28.27 19.02 21.21
CA LYS A 84 -28.33 18.49 22.59
C LYS A 84 -28.15 16.96 22.55
N ARG A 85 -27.09 16.48 23.21
CA ARG A 85 -26.89 15.05 23.48
C ARG A 85 -28.09 14.56 24.29
N LYS A 86 -28.91 13.66 23.73
CA LYS A 86 -29.89 12.91 24.51
C LYS A 86 -29.13 11.87 25.32
N GLU A 87 -29.18 12.02 26.63
CA GLU A 87 -28.57 11.10 27.59
C GLU A 87 -29.27 9.74 27.49
N CYS A 88 -28.54 8.71 27.09
CA CYS A 88 -29.05 7.35 27.10
C CYS A 88 -29.18 6.90 28.56
N LEU A 89 -30.42 6.78 29.03
CA LEU A 89 -30.75 6.10 30.29
C LEU A 89 -30.13 4.70 30.29
N ARG A 90 -29.26 4.42 31.27
CA ARG A 90 -28.78 3.07 31.56
C ARG A 90 -29.92 2.28 32.19
N ALA A 91 -30.39 1.24 31.51
CA ALA A 91 -31.25 0.24 32.11
C ALA A 91 -30.42 -0.56 33.14
N SER A 92 -30.94 -0.68 34.36
CA SER A 92 -30.54 -1.70 35.35
C SER A 92 -31.31 -2.98 35.10
#